data_AF-U2C1N6-F1
#
_entry.id   AF-U2C1N6-F1
#
_cell.length_a   1.000
_cell.length_b   1.000
_cell.length_c   1.000
_cell.angle_alpha   90.00
_cell.angle_beta   90.00
_cell.angle_gamma   90.00
#
_symmetry.space_group_name_H-M   'P 1'
#
loop_
_entity.id
_entity.type
_entity.pdbx_description
1 polymer ?
#
loop_
_entity_poly.entity_id
_entity_poly.type
_entity_poly.pdbx_seq_one_letter_code
_entity_poly.pdbx_strand_id
1 'polypeptide(L)'
;MKLFFSLVSMLLCIGTLHAQNAQRATAERLIEAIRNTPEEDFPILYPMLKITQVIPQEQGGMERLRQVFIFIKSQIQDQGPILYTSKEAKELINSGQTKQQVSEILTSDKGTVFYLYLPYHDKFLVRSPIVVNSKNEIIAINIDYCKDNTISLCLQYL
;
A
#
# COMPACT_ATOMS: atom_id res chain seq x y z
N MET A 1 -10.04 -14.18 -37.26
CA MET A 1 -10.12 -13.05 -36.30
C MET A 1 -10.52 -13.48 -34.88
N LYS A 2 -11.62 -14.22 -34.64
CA LYS A 2 -12.06 -14.59 -33.27
C LYS A 2 -11.01 -15.32 -32.39
N LEU A 3 -10.20 -16.22 -32.97
CA LEU A 3 -9.12 -16.93 -32.26
C LEU A 3 -7.95 -16.03 -31.85
N PHE A 4 -7.60 -15.04 -32.67
CA PHE A 4 -6.52 -14.09 -32.38
C PHE A 4 -6.90 -13.15 -31.22
N PHE A 5 -8.14 -12.64 -31.21
CA PHE A 5 -8.63 -11.80 -30.11
C PHE A 5 -8.72 -12.57 -28.78
N SER A 6 -9.08 -13.86 -28.81
CA SER A 6 -9.12 -14.70 -27.61
C SER A 6 -7.72 -14.97 -27.05
N LEU A 7 -6.73 -15.29 -27.88
CA LEU A 7 -5.34 -15.52 -27.45
C LEU A 7 -4.69 -14.25 -26.89
N VAL A 8 -4.87 -13.12 -27.57
CA VAL A 8 -4.34 -11.83 -27.10
C VAL A 8 -5.00 -11.42 -25.78
N SER A 9 -6.31 -11.62 -25.63
CA SER A 9 -7.01 -11.36 -24.36
C SER A 9 -6.51 -12.25 -23.22
N MET A 10 -6.24 -13.53 -23.48
CA MET A 10 -5.77 -14.47 -22.45
C MET A 10 -4.34 -14.14 -22.00
N LEU A 11 -3.45 -13.81 -22.94
CA LEU A 11 -2.07 -13.39 -22.65
C LEU A 11 -2.03 -12.08 -21.83
N LEU A 12 -2.92 -11.13 -22.14
CA LEU A 12 -3.07 -9.90 -21.37
C LEU A 12 -3.53 -10.18 -19.94
N CYS A 13 -4.53 -11.04 -19.74
CA CYS A 13 -5.00 -11.41 -18.40
C CYS A 13 -3.93 -12.09 -17.56
N ILE A 14 -3.15 -13.01 -18.14
CA ILE A 14 -2.05 -13.70 -17.45
C ILE A 14 -0.93 -12.72 -17.10
N GLY A 15 -0.58 -11.81 -18.03
CA GLY A 15 0.42 -10.77 -17.79
C GLY A 15 0.01 -9.81 -16.67
N THR A 16 -1.25 -9.39 -16.63
CA THR A 16 -1.77 -8.53 -15.55
C THR A 16 -1.77 -9.22 -14.20
N LEU A 17 -2.13 -10.51 -14.16
CA LEU A 17 -2.15 -11.28 -12.92
C LEU A 17 -0.72 -11.49 -12.37
N HIS A 18 0.22 -11.81 -13.25
CA HIS A 18 1.62 -11.98 -12.87
C HIS A 18 2.23 -10.67 -12.35
N ALA A 19 1.98 -9.54 -13.02
CA ALA A 19 2.44 -8.22 -12.57
C ALA A 19 1.88 -7.87 -11.19
N GLN A 20 0.58 -8.09 -10.97
CA GLN A 20 -0.06 -7.84 -9.68
C GLN A 20 0.52 -8.73 -8.56
N ASN A 21 0.83 -10.00 -8.86
CA ASN A 21 1.47 -10.91 -7.90
C ASN A 21 2.89 -10.45 -7.52
N ALA A 22 3.69 -9.96 -8.48
CA ALA A 22 5.02 -9.43 -8.19
C ALA A 22 4.95 -8.15 -7.32
N GLN A 23 3.98 -7.29 -7.59
CA GLN A 23 3.73 -6.09 -6.80
C GLN A 23 3.27 -6.45 -5.37
N ARG A 24 2.37 -7.43 -5.24
CA ARG A 24 1.92 -7.95 -3.93
C ARG A 24 3.09 -8.51 -3.14
N ALA A 25 3.92 -9.35 -3.73
CA ALA A 25 5.12 -9.90 -3.09
C ALA A 25 6.13 -8.81 -2.67
N THR A 26 6.15 -7.67 -3.35
CA THR A 26 6.96 -6.51 -2.95
C THR A 26 6.41 -5.85 -1.68
N ALA A 27 5.09 -5.65 -1.62
CA ALA A 27 4.44 -5.12 -0.43
C ALA A 27 4.56 -6.07 0.77
N GLU A 28 4.39 -7.39 0.56
CA GLU A 28 4.55 -8.42 1.60
C GLU A 28 5.95 -8.40 2.20
N ARG A 29 6.99 -8.31 1.36
CA ARG A 29 8.38 -8.20 1.82
C ARG A 29 8.62 -6.97 2.69
N LEU A 30 8.03 -5.82 2.36
CA LEU A 30 8.12 -4.62 3.21
C LEU A 30 7.46 -4.87 4.57
N ILE A 31 6.26 -5.45 4.59
CA ILE A 31 5.52 -5.73 5.82
C ILE A 31 6.27 -6.71 6.71
N GLU A 32 6.82 -7.77 6.13
CA GLU A 32 7.65 -8.73 6.85
C GLU A 32 8.91 -8.07 7.42
N ALA A 33 9.58 -7.22 6.64
CA ALA A 33 10.74 -6.48 7.10
C ALA A 33 10.40 -5.54 8.27
N ILE A 34 9.32 -4.74 8.17
CA ILE A 34 8.84 -3.88 9.26
C ILE A 34 8.54 -4.70 10.52
N ARG A 35 7.90 -5.86 10.39
CA ARG A 35 7.58 -6.72 11.54
C ARG A 35 8.84 -7.22 12.24
N ASN A 36 9.84 -7.64 11.47
CA ASN A 36 11.00 -8.37 11.97
C ASN A 36 12.19 -7.45 12.34
N THR A 37 12.21 -6.19 11.91
CA THR A 37 13.25 -5.22 12.26
C THR A 37 12.94 -4.50 13.58
N PRO A 38 13.90 -4.36 14.52
CA PRO A 38 13.76 -3.51 15.70
C PRO A 38 13.46 -2.04 15.33
N GLU A 39 12.73 -1.31 16.17
CA GLU A 39 12.29 0.05 15.83
C GLU A 39 13.44 1.06 15.74
N GLU A 40 14.51 0.83 16.50
CA GLU A 40 15.77 1.56 16.43
C GLU A 40 16.49 1.41 15.09
N ASP A 41 16.26 0.29 14.40
CA ASP A 41 16.94 -0.10 13.16
C ASP A 41 16.12 0.19 11.90
N PHE A 42 14.91 0.75 12.03
CA PHE A 42 14.08 1.09 10.88
C PHE A 42 14.74 1.88 9.74
N PRO A 43 15.73 2.76 9.96
CA PRO A 43 16.46 3.38 8.87
C PRO A 43 17.07 2.42 7.84
N ILE A 44 17.38 1.16 8.23
CA ILE A 44 17.91 0.16 7.28
C ILE A 44 16.87 -0.26 6.22
N LEU A 45 15.58 0.00 6.45
CA LEU A 45 14.49 -0.35 5.55
C LEU A 45 14.19 0.75 4.52
N TYR A 46 14.71 1.98 4.71
CA TYR A 46 14.48 3.09 3.77
C TYR A 46 14.88 2.77 2.32
N PRO A 47 15.95 2.00 2.03
CA PRO A 47 16.28 1.59 0.66
C PRO A 47 15.23 0.70 -0.02
N MET A 48 14.28 0.11 0.71
CA MET A 48 13.14 -0.62 0.12
C MET A 48 12.11 0.34 -0.51
N LEU A 49 12.20 1.63 -0.18
CA LEU A 49 11.33 2.68 -0.66
C LEU A 49 12.00 3.46 -1.79
N LYS A 50 11.19 3.85 -2.78
CA LYS A 50 11.62 4.74 -3.86
C LYS A 50 11.42 6.19 -3.45
N ILE A 51 12.34 6.70 -2.64
CA ILE A 51 12.33 8.09 -2.18
C ILE A 51 12.99 8.96 -3.25
N THR A 52 12.20 9.80 -3.91
CA THR A 52 12.63 10.71 -4.97
C THR A 52 12.50 12.17 -4.57
N GLN A 53 11.78 12.46 -3.48
CA GLN A 53 11.55 13.79 -2.96
C GLN A 53 12.14 13.95 -1.56
N VAL A 54 12.67 15.13 -1.28
CA VAL A 54 13.06 15.49 0.09
C VAL A 54 11.79 15.72 0.89
N ILE A 55 11.60 14.95 1.97
CA ILE A 55 10.55 15.23 2.96
C ILE A 55 10.99 16.47 3.74
N PRO A 56 10.25 17.59 3.70
CA PRO A 56 10.66 18.80 4.39
C PRO A 56 10.75 18.58 5.91
N GLN A 57 11.68 19.27 6.58
CA GLN A 57 11.90 19.10 8.02
C GLN A 57 10.66 19.50 8.84
N GLU A 58 9.94 20.53 8.39
CA GLU A 58 8.67 20.96 8.97
C GLU A 58 7.55 19.91 8.85
N GLN A 59 7.69 18.93 7.95
CA GLN A 59 6.80 17.78 7.79
C GLN A 59 7.34 16.52 8.50
N GLY A 60 8.39 16.68 9.32
CA GLY A 60 9.02 15.60 10.08
C GLY A 60 10.19 14.91 9.37
N GLY A 61 10.57 15.35 8.17
CA GLY A 61 11.72 14.78 7.45
C GLY A 61 11.67 13.25 7.31
N MET A 62 12.84 12.61 7.36
CA MET A 62 12.95 11.14 7.32
C MET A 62 12.36 10.45 8.56
N GLU A 63 12.23 11.17 9.68
CA GLU A 63 11.61 10.64 10.90
C GLU A 63 10.13 10.31 10.69
N ARG A 64 9.47 10.98 9.74
CA ARG A 64 8.10 10.65 9.34
C ARG A 64 7.98 9.19 8.86
N LEU A 65 8.98 8.68 8.13
CA LEU A 65 8.98 7.29 7.66
C LEU A 65 9.14 6.31 8.82
N ARG A 66 10.04 6.63 9.77
CA ARG A 66 10.18 5.88 11.01
C ARG A 66 8.86 5.79 11.77
N GLN A 67 8.15 6.91 11.94
CA GLN A 67 6.85 6.94 12.60
C GLN A 67 5.80 6.08 11.90
N VAL A 68 5.77 6.08 10.56
CA VAL A 68 4.87 5.21 9.78
C VAL A 68 5.21 3.74 10.01
N PHE A 69 6.49 3.37 10.02
CA PHE A 69 6.90 2.00 10.31
C PHE A 69 6.55 1.56 11.75
N ILE A 70 6.75 2.42 12.75
CA ILE A 70 6.34 2.18 14.14
C ILE A 70 4.83 1.93 14.20
N PHE A 71 4.05 2.81 13.57
CA PHE A 71 2.60 2.66 13.50
C PHE A 71 2.21 1.32 12.87
N ILE A 72 2.72 1.01 11.68
CA ILE A 72 2.42 -0.26 11.00
C ILE A 72 2.79 -1.45 11.89
N LYS A 73 4.02 -1.49 12.42
CA LYS A 73 4.50 -2.58 13.30
C LYS A 73 3.57 -2.80 14.48
N SER A 74 3.20 -1.73 15.19
CA SER A 74 2.29 -1.79 16.35
C SER A 74 0.93 -2.42 16.02
N GLN A 75 0.49 -2.35 14.76
CA GLN A 75 -0.80 -2.89 14.32
C GLN A 75 -0.70 -4.34 13.82
N ILE A 76 0.48 -4.83 13.44
CA ILE A 76 0.68 -6.14 12.80
C ILE A 76 1.52 -7.14 13.61
N GLN A 77 2.07 -6.71 14.75
CA GLN A 77 3.05 -7.49 15.51
C GLN A 77 2.48 -8.82 16.01
N ASP A 78 1.22 -8.83 16.45
CA ASP A 78 0.59 -10.02 17.04
C ASP A 78 -0.06 -10.92 15.97
N GLN A 79 -0.66 -10.31 14.95
CA GLN A 79 -1.31 -11.01 13.85
C GLN A 79 -0.94 -10.34 12.53
N GLY A 80 -0.31 -11.12 11.65
CA GLY A 80 0.08 -10.63 10.33
C GLY A 80 -1.14 -10.14 9.52
N PRO A 81 -0.99 -9.07 8.73
CA PRO A 81 -2.10 -8.52 7.96
C PRO A 81 -2.36 -9.38 6.72
N ILE A 82 -3.54 -9.24 6.15
CA ILE A 82 -3.83 -9.69 4.79
C ILE A 82 -3.79 -8.47 3.87
N LEU A 83 -3.07 -8.54 2.76
CA LEU A 83 -3.08 -7.46 1.78
C LEU A 83 -4.29 -7.57 0.85
N TYR A 84 -4.97 -6.44 0.67
CA TYR A 84 -6.02 -6.29 -0.32
C TYR A 84 -5.67 -5.12 -1.23
N THR A 85 -5.83 -5.28 -2.53
CA THR A 85 -5.80 -4.13 -3.44
C THR A 85 -6.98 -3.20 -3.16
N SER A 86 -6.94 -1.95 -3.62
CA SER A 86 -8.09 -1.04 -3.49
C SER A 86 -9.39 -1.64 -4.04
N LYS A 87 -9.32 -2.44 -5.11
CA LYS A 87 -10.49 -3.11 -5.68
C LYS A 87 -11.04 -4.15 -4.70
N GLU A 88 -10.19 -5.07 -4.26
CA GLU A 88 -10.59 -6.14 -3.33
C GLU A 88 -11.06 -5.56 -1.98
N ALA A 89 -10.43 -4.48 -1.49
CA ALA A 89 -10.83 -3.80 -0.26
C ALA A 89 -12.22 -3.16 -0.38
N LYS A 90 -12.53 -2.53 -1.53
CA LYS A 90 -13.86 -1.97 -1.79
C LYS A 90 -14.92 -3.06 -1.90
N GLU A 91 -14.59 -4.20 -2.52
CA GLU A 91 -15.47 -5.37 -2.59
C GLU A 91 -15.78 -5.92 -1.19
N LEU A 92 -14.76 -6.03 -0.33
CA LEU A 92 -14.90 -6.46 1.06
C LEU A 92 -15.76 -5.51 1.90
N ILE A 93 -15.62 -4.19 1.70
CA ILE A 93 -16.45 -3.19 2.39
C ILE A 93 -17.90 -3.28 1.89
N ASN A 94 -18.11 -3.35 0.57
CA ASN A 94 -19.43 -3.40 -0.03
C ASN A 94 -20.19 -4.69 0.29
N SER A 95 -19.50 -5.78 0.61
CA SER A 95 -20.12 -7.03 1.08
C SER A 95 -20.66 -6.91 2.51
N GLY A 96 -20.35 -5.82 3.22
CA GLY A 96 -20.72 -5.61 4.63
C GLY A 96 -19.82 -6.38 5.61
N GLN A 97 -18.70 -6.93 5.14
CA GLN A 97 -17.78 -7.66 6.01
C GLN A 97 -17.04 -6.75 6.99
N THR A 98 -16.84 -5.47 6.66
CA THR A 98 -16.22 -4.47 7.54
C THR A 98 -17.10 -3.22 7.66
N LYS A 99 -16.93 -2.43 8.73
CA LYS A 99 -17.66 -1.17 8.96
C LYS A 99 -17.05 0.07 8.31
N GLN A 100 -15.99 -0.10 7.52
CA GLN A 100 -15.26 1.03 6.93
C GLN A 100 -16.00 1.63 5.75
N GLN A 101 -15.65 2.87 5.40
CA GLN A 101 -16.28 3.54 4.27
C GLN A 101 -15.42 3.37 3.02
N VAL A 102 -16.07 3.09 1.88
CA VAL A 102 -15.41 2.99 0.57
C VAL A 102 -14.62 4.26 0.22
N SER A 103 -15.08 5.42 0.69
CA SER A 103 -14.43 6.72 0.50
C SER A 103 -13.04 6.81 1.15
N GLU A 104 -12.74 5.94 2.12
CA GLU A 104 -11.42 5.86 2.77
C GLU A 104 -10.42 5.05 1.94
N ILE A 105 -10.88 4.34 0.90
CA ILE A 105 -10.04 3.51 0.03
C ILE A 105 -9.72 4.26 -1.26
N LEU A 106 -8.50 4.80 -1.30
CA LEU A 106 -7.93 5.51 -2.43
C LEU A 106 -7.42 4.54 -3.50
N THR A 107 -7.29 5.04 -4.72
CA THR A 107 -6.64 4.39 -5.85
C THR A 107 -5.48 5.25 -6.33
N SER A 108 -4.56 4.68 -7.10
CA SER A 108 -3.42 5.39 -7.68
C SER A 108 -3.35 5.12 -9.19
N ASP A 109 -3.04 6.15 -9.95
CA ASP A 109 -2.65 6.07 -11.36
C ASP A 109 -1.16 5.72 -11.54
N LYS A 110 -0.36 5.82 -10.47
CA LYS A 110 1.10 5.56 -10.49
C LYS A 110 1.47 4.13 -10.09
N GLY A 111 0.53 3.34 -9.57
CA GLY A 111 0.80 1.98 -9.14
C GLY A 111 -0.40 1.27 -8.51
N THR A 112 -0.20 0.00 -8.16
CA THR A 112 -1.20 -0.79 -7.43
C THR A 112 -1.13 -0.41 -5.95
N VAL A 113 -2.28 -0.05 -5.38
CA VAL A 113 -2.41 0.29 -3.96
C VAL A 113 -2.85 -0.95 -3.19
N PHE A 114 -2.10 -1.31 -2.16
CA PHE A 114 -2.40 -2.38 -1.22
C PHE A 114 -2.73 -1.80 0.16
N TYR A 115 -3.83 -2.28 0.73
CA TYR A 115 -4.27 -2.00 2.09
C TYR A 115 -4.02 -3.20 2.98
N LEU A 116 -3.56 -2.95 4.20
CA LEU A 116 -3.39 -3.97 5.22
C LEU A 116 -4.72 -4.16 5.94
N TYR A 117 -5.33 -5.33 5.78
CA TYR A 117 -6.48 -5.77 6.54
C TYR A 117 -6.02 -6.52 7.80
N LEU A 118 -6.62 -6.19 8.94
CA LEU A 118 -6.40 -6.84 10.22
C LEU A 118 -7.63 -7.69 10.56
N PRO A 119 -7.60 -9.01 10.30
CA PRO A 119 -8.80 -9.85 10.41
C PRO A 119 -9.42 -9.85 11.80
N TYR A 120 -8.60 -9.82 12.85
CA TYR A 120 -9.09 -9.83 14.23
C TYR A 120 -9.78 -8.54 14.64
N HIS A 121 -9.41 -7.41 14.02
CA HIS A 121 -10.01 -6.12 14.30
C HIS A 121 -11.06 -5.71 13.27
N ASP A 122 -11.28 -6.53 12.25
CA ASP A 122 -12.20 -6.27 11.14
C ASP A 122 -12.02 -4.84 10.55
N LYS A 123 -10.75 -4.47 10.29
CA LYS A 123 -10.41 -3.14 9.79
C LYS A 123 -9.18 -3.14 8.88
N PHE A 124 -9.19 -2.23 7.91
CA PHE A 124 -8.06 -1.79 7.11
C PHE A 124 -7.28 -0.69 7.81
N LEU A 125 -5.95 -0.71 7.67
CA LEU A 125 -5.08 0.41 8.01
C LEU A 125 -5.14 1.48 6.91
N VAL A 126 -6.25 2.22 6.86
CA VAL A 126 -6.54 3.18 5.78
C VAL A 126 -5.53 4.32 5.66
N ARG A 127 -4.81 4.66 6.72
CA ARG A 127 -3.79 5.72 6.71
C ARG A 127 -2.41 5.27 6.22
N SER A 128 -2.22 3.97 6.04
CA SER A 128 -0.92 3.39 5.68
C SER A 128 -1.05 2.39 4.53
N PRO A 129 -1.60 2.79 3.37
CA PRO A 129 -1.56 1.94 2.18
C PRO A 129 -0.14 1.88 1.62
N ILE A 130 0.16 0.80 0.91
CA ILE A 130 1.42 0.63 0.18
C ILE A 130 1.13 0.75 -1.31
N VAL A 131 1.80 1.67 -2.00
CA VAL A 131 1.68 1.80 -3.46
C VAL A 131 2.93 1.25 -4.13
N VAL A 132 2.74 0.29 -5.02
CA VAL A 132 3.83 -0.34 -5.78
C VAL A 132 3.66 -0.03 -7.26
N ASN A 133 4.68 0.58 -7.88
CA ASN A 133 4.63 0.96 -9.30
C ASN A 133 4.83 -0.24 -10.23
N SER A 134 4.79 -0.02 -11.55
CA SER A 134 4.98 -1.06 -12.57
C SER A 134 6.39 -1.67 -12.60
N LYS A 135 7.37 -1.05 -11.92
CA LYS A 135 8.74 -1.54 -11.76
C LYS A 135 8.95 -2.30 -10.45
N ASN A 136 7.88 -2.59 -9.70
CA ASN A 136 7.93 -3.20 -8.37
C ASN A 136 8.69 -2.35 -7.34
N GLU A 137 8.63 -1.02 -7.47
CA GLU A 137 9.19 -0.09 -6.49
C GLU A 137 8.06 0.43 -5.58
N ILE A 138 8.31 0.53 -4.27
CA ILE A 138 7.35 1.10 -3.30
C ILE A 138 7.46 2.62 -3.35
N ILE A 139 6.40 3.28 -3.82
CA ILE A 139 6.38 4.74 -4.08
C ILE A 139 5.51 5.54 -3.12
N ALA A 140 4.76 4.87 -2.23
CA ALA A 140 4.02 5.51 -1.13
C ALA A 140 3.72 4.47 -0.04
N ILE A 141 3.70 4.91 1.22
CA ILE A 141 3.39 4.06 2.39
C ILE A 141 2.38 4.71 3.37
N ASN A 142 1.89 5.90 3.03
CA ASN A 142 0.98 6.65 3.88
C ASN A 142 0.06 7.59 3.08
N ILE A 143 -1.04 7.97 3.73
CA ILE A 143 -1.97 9.00 3.29
C ILE A 143 -1.89 10.17 4.26
N ASP A 144 -1.93 11.38 3.71
CA ASP A 144 -2.03 12.62 4.48
C ASP A 144 -2.98 13.60 3.80
N TYR A 145 -3.24 14.75 4.41
CA TYR A 145 -4.03 15.79 3.76
C TYR A 145 -3.34 16.32 2.51
N CYS A 146 -4.15 16.58 1.48
CA CYS A 146 -3.66 17.20 0.27
C CYS A 146 -3.17 18.63 0.58
N LYS A 147 -2.09 19.08 -0.10
CA LYS A 147 -1.43 20.38 0.16
C LYS A 147 -2.21 21.59 -0.38
N ASP A 148 -3.34 21.36 -1.04
CA ASP A 148 -4.15 22.32 -1.80
C ASP A 148 -5.32 22.95 -1.00
N ASN A 149 -5.19 23.03 0.33
CA ASN A 149 -6.18 23.63 1.26
C ASN A 149 -7.57 22.97 1.23
N THR A 150 -7.74 21.85 0.55
CA THR A 150 -8.93 21.01 0.63
C THR A 150 -8.77 19.99 1.75
N ILE A 151 -9.84 19.74 2.52
CA ILE A 151 -9.88 18.65 3.52
C ILE A 151 -10.10 17.33 2.78
N SER A 152 -9.18 16.97 1.89
CA SER A 152 -9.16 15.73 1.14
C SER A 152 -7.91 14.92 1.49
N LEU A 153 -8.05 13.60 1.44
CA LEU A 153 -6.96 12.67 1.71
C LEU A 153 -6.23 12.31 0.42
N CYS A 154 -4.90 12.38 0.45
CA CYS A 154 -4.02 12.10 -0.68
C CYS A 154 -2.94 11.07 -0.31
N LEU A 155 -2.61 10.20 -1.26
CA LEU A 155 -1.41 9.36 -1.19
C LEU A 155 -0.16 10.26 -1.16
N GLN A 156 0.71 10.05 -0.19
CA GLN A 156 1.99 10.75 -0.11
C GLN A 156 3.04 9.96 -0.87
N TYR A 157 3.35 10.42 -2.08
CA TYR A 157 4.39 9.81 -2.91
C TYR A 157 5.79 10.20 -2.41
N LEU A 158 6.71 9.23 -2.47
CA LEU A 158 8.07 9.31 -1.94
C LEU A 158 9.07 9.91 -2.94
#